data_AF-A0A2R6ELQ5-F1
#
_entry.id   AF-A0A2R6ELQ5-F1
#
_cell.length_a   1.000
_cell.length_b   1.000
_cell.length_c   1.000
_cell.angle_alpha   90.00
_cell.angle_beta   90.00
_cell.angle_gamma   90.00
#
_symmetry.space_group_name_H-M   'P 1'
#
loop_
_entity.id
_entity.type
_entity.pdbx_description
1 polymer ?
#
loop_
_entity_poly.entity_id
_entity_poly.type
_entity_poly.pdbx_seq_one_letter_code
_entity_poly.pdbx_strand_id
1 'polypeptide(L)'
;MDSAELLDILGNENRRRILRLLSRKSCYVTEISEYLGVSPKAVIDHLRKLEDAGLIESRTDDQRRKYFSIARNLRLEVSVSPYEFGMKSAYPASANLDVSRCRYLSLDIAVDASEGAGGSEPPAADAERGPETVDDATELAAELDELQQLQRELSLAQRWVHGRIADVQDRLQETLNGDEDRLHAEVLAAVAGGADTTAAVSRSVEAPKPAVEQRLAGLAERGFLERDQKTGEWSLAD
;
A
#
# COMPACT_ATOMS: atom_id res chain seq x y z
N MET A 1 3.64 8.98 -15.91
CA MET A 1 4.90 8.22 -15.89
C MET A 1 4.62 6.83 -16.45
N ASP A 2 5.56 6.29 -17.20
CA ASP A 2 5.48 4.91 -17.68
C ASP A 2 5.80 3.93 -16.52
N SER A 3 5.14 2.77 -16.49
CA SER A 3 5.33 1.75 -15.44
C SER A 3 6.77 1.20 -15.44
N ALA A 4 7.41 1.12 -16.61
CA ALA A 4 8.79 0.67 -16.73
C ALA A 4 9.80 1.68 -16.13
N GLU A 5 9.57 2.98 -16.35
CA GLU A 5 10.38 4.06 -15.79
C GLU A 5 10.29 4.07 -14.26
N LEU A 6 9.10 3.83 -13.71
CA LEU A 6 8.90 3.71 -12.27
C LEU A 6 9.69 2.53 -11.68
N LEU A 7 9.73 1.38 -12.35
CA LEU A 7 10.55 0.25 -11.91
C LEU A 7 12.04 0.54 -11.96
N ASP A 8 12.53 1.26 -12.98
CA ASP A 8 13.95 1.65 -13.04
C ASP A 8 14.32 2.57 -11.86
N ILE A 9 13.45 3.54 -11.57
CA ILE A 9 13.60 4.41 -10.40
C ILE A 9 13.55 3.57 -9.12
N LEU A 10 12.57 2.69 -8.93
CA LEU A 10 12.47 1.87 -7.74
C LEU A 10 13.52 0.74 -7.68
N GLY A 11 14.24 0.46 -8.76
CA GLY A 11 15.28 -0.57 -8.84
C GLY A 11 16.48 -0.31 -7.94
N ASN A 12 16.74 0.95 -7.59
CA ASN A 12 17.84 1.31 -6.70
C ASN A 12 17.47 1.21 -5.21
N GLU A 13 18.30 0.51 -4.44
CA GLU A 13 18.08 0.30 -3.01
C GLU A 13 18.04 1.60 -2.19
N ASN A 14 18.95 2.54 -2.43
CA ASN A 14 18.98 3.80 -1.70
C ASN A 14 17.70 4.62 -1.95
N ARG A 15 17.19 4.62 -3.19
CA ARG A 15 15.91 5.28 -3.51
C ARG A 15 14.74 4.65 -2.76
N ARG A 16 14.69 3.31 -2.67
CA ARG A 16 13.68 2.61 -1.84
C ARG A 16 13.83 2.92 -0.35
N ARG A 17 15.05 3.00 0.17
CA ARG A 17 15.33 3.37 1.57
C ARG A 17 14.92 4.81 1.88
N ILE A 18 15.15 5.74 0.95
CA ILE A 18 14.68 7.12 1.05
C ILE A 18 13.14 7.15 1.11
N LEU A 19 12.45 6.48 0.18
CA LEU A 19 10.98 6.43 0.18
C LEU A 19 10.41 5.83 1.48
N ARG A 20 11.04 4.79 2.03
CA ARG A 20 10.67 4.20 3.33
C ARG A 20 10.84 5.18 4.49
N LEU A 21 11.86 6.03 4.45
CA LEU A 21 12.06 7.07 5.46
C LEU A 21 11.01 8.19 5.30
N LEU A 22 10.80 8.65 4.06
CA LEU A 22 9.86 9.71 3.72
C LEU A 22 8.38 9.32 3.86
N SER A 23 8.06 8.02 3.95
CA SER A 23 6.70 7.58 4.25
C SER A 23 6.31 7.89 5.69
N ARG A 24 7.28 7.90 6.61
CA ARG A 24 7.03 8.12 8.05
C ARG A 24 7.02 9.59 8.45
N LYS A 25 7.93 10.40 7.89
CA LYS A 25 7.99 11.85 8.14
C LYS A 25 8.67 12.58 6.99
N SER A 26 8.44 13.88 6.86
CA SER A 26 9.27 14.72 6.00
C SER A 26 10.69 14.81 6.58
N CYS A 27 11.70 14.72 5.73
CA CYS A 27 13.11 14.78 6.15
C CYS A 27 13.91 15.77 5.32
N TYR A 28 14.98 16.31 5.91
CA TYR A 28 15.99 17.09 5.19
C TYR A 28 17.22 16.24 4.85
N VAL A 29 18.05 16.74 3.93
CA VAL A 29 19.15 15.98 3.30
C VAL A 29 20.11 15.35 4.31
N THR A 30 20.45 16.02 5.41
CA THR A 30 21.44 15.48 6.35
C THR A 30 20.86 14.35 7.19
N GLU A 31 19.58 14.40 7.60
CA GLU A 31 18.92 13.26 8.28
C GLU A 31 18.92 12.01 7.38
N ILE A 32 18.62 12.22 6.10
CA ILE A 32 18.60 11.14 5.10
C ILE A 32 20.02 10.57 4.93
N SER A 33 21.04 11.44 4.84
CA SER A 33 22.44 11.04 4.73
C SER A 33 22.92 10.22 5.93
N GLU A 34 22.59 10.67 7.15
CA GLU A 34 22.91 9.96 8.39
C GLU A 34 22.21 8.60 8.47
N TYR A 35 20.93 8.54 8.13
CA TYR A 35 20.15 7.29 8.16
C TYR A 35 20.62 6.26 7.13
N LEU A 36 21.00 6.71 5.93
CA LEU A 36 21.43 5.81 4.87
C LEU A 36 22.91 5.42 4.99
N GLY A 37 23.72 6.23 5.69
CA GLY A 37 25.18 6.09 5.70
C GLY A 37 25.82 6.45 4.35
N VAL A 38 25.18 7.34 3.59
CA VAL A 38 25.56 7.72 2.22
C VAL A 38 25.88 9.21 2.19
N SER A 39 26.85 9.62 1.36
CA SER A 39 27.27 11.02 1.28
C SER A 39 26.11 11.97 0.88
N PRO A 40 26.08 13.21 1.42
CA PRO A 40 25.01 14.17 1.10
C PRO A 40 24.85 14.44 -0.39
N LYS A 41 25.96 14.43 -1.15
CA LYS A 41 25.93 14.62 -2.61
C LYS A 41 25.16 13.51 -3.32
N ALA A 42 25.42 12.25 -2.96
CA ALA A 42 24.71 11.11 -3.54
C ALA A 42 23.22 11.10 -3.13
N VAL A 43 22.90 11.53 -1.91
CA VAL A 43 21.51 11.71 -1.47
C VAL A 43 20.80 12.77 -2.30
N ILE A 44 21.43 13.93 -2.54
CA ILE A 44 20.87 14.99 -3.39
C ILE A 44 20.59 14.47 -4.80
N ASP A 45 21.50 13.67 -5.38
CA ASP A 45 21.30 13.09 -6.71
C ASP A 45 20.13 12.08 -6.73
N HIS A 46 19.95 11.30 -5.66
CA HIS A 46 18.79 10.41 -5.52
C HIS A 46 17.48 11.19 -5.36
N LEU A 47 17.47 12.24 -4.54
CA LEU A 47 16.31 13.09 -4.31
C LEU A 47 15.88 13.80 -5.59
N ARG A 48 16.83 14.34 -6.37
CA ARG A 48 16.54 14.94 -7.69
C ARG A 48 15.83 13.94 -8.61
N LYS A 49 16.36 12.73 -8.76
CA LYS A 49 15.72 11.69 -9.60
C LYS A 49 14.32 11.34 -9.12
N LEU A 50 14.08 11.31 -7.82
CA LEU A 50 12.76 11.05 -7.24
C LEU A 50 11.81 12.25 -7.40
N GLU A 51 12.31 13.47 -7.35
CA GLU A 51 11.57 14.73 -7.51
C GLU A 51 11.19 14.95 -8.99
N ASP A 52 12.13 14.72 -9.92
CA ASP A 52 11.89 14.76 -11.37
C ASP A 52 10.84 13.74 -11.81
N ALA A 53 10.82 12.59 -11.14
CA ALA A 53 9.81 11.56 -11.29
C ALA A 53 8.45 11.95 -10.65
N GLY A 54 8.40 12.99 -9.83
CA GLY A 54 7.19 13.39 -9.10
C GLY A 54 6.73 12.33 -8.10
N LEU A 55 7.66 11.55 -7.54
CA LEU A 55 7.43 10.66 -6.40
C LEU A 55 7.53 11.41 -5.08
N ILE A 56 8.41 12.40 -5.05
CA ILE A 56 8.60 13.28 -3.90
C ILE A 56 8.43 14.73 -4.34
N GLU A 57 8.10 15.57 -3.38
CA GLU A 57 8.08 17.01 -3.51
C GLU A 57 8.96 17.62 -2.42
N SER A 58 9.10 18.94 -2.47
CA SER A 58 9.88 19.66 -1.49
C SER A 58 9.23 20.95 -1.04
N ARG A 59 9.34 21.20 0.26
CA ARG A 59 8.85 22.40 0.94
C ARG A 59 10.03 23.10 1.61
N THR A 60 10.05 24.42 1.55
CA THR A 60 11.06 25.23 2.25
C THR A 60 10.42 25.88 3.47
N ASP A 61 11.05 25.75 4.63
CA ASP A 61 10.60 26.40 5.87
C ASP A 61 11.07 27.87 5.94
N ASP A 62 10.67 28.56 7.00
CA ASP A 62 11.06 29.96 7.28
C ASP A 62 12.58 30.12 7.53
N GLN A 63 13.28 29.03 7.88
CA GLN A 63 14.73 28.99 8.06
C GLN A 63 15.48 28.63 6.77
N ARG A 64 14.78 28.61 5.62
CA ARG A 64 15.31 28.22 4.30
C ARG A 64 15.85 26.79 4.22
N ARG A 65 15.37 25.90 5.09
CA ARG A 65 15.66 24.46 5.06
C ARG A 65 14.66 23.77 4.12
N LYS A 66 15.19 22.95 3.20
CA LYS A 66 14.40 22.19 2.23
C LYS A 66 14.08 20.81 2.82
N TYR A 67 12.80 20.58 3.10
CA TYR A 67 12.24 19.30 3.51
C TYR A 67 11.67 18.58 2.31
N PHE A 68 11.79 17.25 2.29
CA PHE A 68 11.24 16.39 1.25
C PHE A 68 10.12 15.52 1.84
N SER A 69 9.07 15.32 1.08
CA SER A 69 7.91 14.49 1.41
C SER A 69 7.46 13.71 0.17
N ILE A 70 6.75 12.59 0.38
CA ILE A 70 6.08 11.89 -0.73
C ILE A 70 4.98 12.80 -1.28
N ALA A 71 4.99 13.07 -2.59
CA ALA A 71 4.10 14.05 -3.22
C ALA A 71 2.65 13.57 -3.33
N ARG A 72 2.45 12.26 -3.46
CA ARG A 72 1.13 11.63 -3.61
C ARG A 72 1.20 10.14 -3.36
N ASN A 73 0.07 9.56 -3.02
CA ASN A 73 -0.11 8.11 -2.96
C ASN A 73 0.20 7.49 -4.33
N LEU A 74 0.94 6.37 -4.32
CA LEU A 74 1.33 5.63 -5.52
C LEU A 74 1.10 4.14 -5.27
N ARG A 75 0.43 3.47 -6.22
CA ARG A 75 0.28 2.01 -6.21
C ARG A 75 0.87 1.44 -7.50
N LEU A 76 1.80 0.50 -7.34
CA LEU A 76 2.37 -0.29 -8.42
C LEU A 76 2.05 -1.76 -8.16
N GLU A 77 1.36 -2.39 -9.09
CA GLU A 77 1.07 -3.83 -9.09
C GLU A 77 1.88 -4.47 -10.22
N VAL A 78 2.67 -5.49 -9.88
CA VAL A 78 3.48 -6.25 -10.83
C VAL A 78 3.05 -7.72 -10.73
N SER A 79 2.55 -8.24 -11.85
CA SER A 79 2.16 -9.64 -12.00
C SER A 79 3.24 -10.36 -12.81
N VAL A 80 3.74 -11.48 -12.27
CA VAL A 80 4.71 -12.33 -12.96
C VAL A 80 4.23 -13.78 -12.85
N SER A 81 3.91 -14.39 -13.99
CA SER A 81 3.56 -15.81 -14.11
C SER A 81 4.06 -16.33 -15.47
N PRO A 82 4.06 -17.66 -15.71
CA PRO A 82 4.35 -18.21 -17.03
C PRO A 82 3.44 -17.70 -18.15
N TYR A 83 2.28 -17.13 -17.80
CA TYR A 83 1.24 -16.71 -18.74
C TYR A 83 1.04 -15.19 -18.79
N GLU A 84 1.64 -14.44 -17.85
CA GLU A 84 1.45 -13.01 -17.73
C GLU A 84 2.71 -12.32 -17.18
N PHE A 85 3.15 -11.26 -17.87
CA PHE A 85 3.98 -10.23 -17.27
C PHE A 85 3.25 -8.90 -17.41
N GLY A 86 2.65 -8.44 -16.32
CA GLY A 86 1.77 -7.28 -16.30
C GLY A 86 2.24 -6.25 -15.28
N MET A 87 2.15 -4.97 -15.65
CA MET A 87 2.37 -3.86 -14.73
C MET A 87 1.18 -2.92 -14.77
N LYS A 88 0.62 -2.61 -13.60
CA LYS A 88 -0.42 -1.61 -13.44
C LYS A 88 0.09 -0.54 -12.47
N SER A 89 0.48 0.61 -13.01
CA SER A 89 0.67 1.82 -12.21
C SER A 89 -0.66 2.56 -12.07
N ALA A 90 -1.21 2.60 -10.87
CA ALA A 90 -2.35 3.46 -10.58
C ALA A 90 -1.85 4.71 -9.85
N TYR A 91 -2.01 5.87 -10.49
CA TYR A 91 -2.27 7.09 -9.74
C TYR A 91 -3.61 6.88 -9.04
N PRO A 92 -3.79 7.28 -7.77
CA PRO A 92 -5.07 7.16 -7.09
C PRO A 92 -6.13 7.71 -8.04
N ALA A 93 -7.03 6.83 -8.46
CA ALA A 93 -8.08 7.21 -9.38
C ALA A 93 -8.83 8.35 -8.69
N SER A 94 -9.07 9.44 -9.42
CA SER A 94 -10.02 10.46 -9.01
C SER A 94 -11.24 9.79 -8.37
N ALA A 95 -11.65 10.25 -7.20
CA ALA A 95 -12.74 9.71 -6.37
C ALA A 95 -14.12 9.56 -7.07
N ASN A 96 -14.18 9.76 -8.39
CA ASN A 96 -15.33 9.66 -9.28
C ASN A 96 -15.42 8.31 -10.00
N LEU A 97 -14.85 7.22 -9.47
CA LEU A 97 -15.14 5.89 -10.00
C LEU A 97 -16.57 5.52 -9.60
N ASP A 98 -17.45 5.37 -10.60
CA ASP A 98 -18.85 5.03 -10.41
C ASP A 98 -18.99 3.56 -9.96
N VAL A 99 -18.96 3.36 -8.63
CA VAL A 99 -19.11 2.05 -7.97
C VAL A 99 -20.53 1.49 -8.10
N SER A 100 -21.49 2.24 -8.65
CA SER A 100 -22.85 1.73 -8.87
C SER A 100 -22.94 0.57 -9.88
N ARG A 101 -21.85 0.27 -10.60
CA ARG A 101 -21.69 -0.96 -11.42
C ARG A 101 -21.06 -2.14 -10.68
N CYS A 102 -20.47 -1.95 -9.50
CA CYS A 102 -19.99 -3.05 -8.66
C CYS A 102 -21.18 -3.60 -7.85
N ARG A 103 -21.92 -4.54 -8.44
CA ARG A 103 -22.89 -5.34 -7.70
C ARG A 103 -22.12 -6.38 -6.88
N TYR A 104 -22.16 -6.22 -5.56
CA TYR A 104 -21.98 -7.29 -4.57
C TYR A 104 -20.82 -8.26 -4.84
N LEU A 105 -19.61 -7.93 -4.36
CA LEU A 105 -18.59 -8.96 -4.11
C LEU A 105 -19.10 -9.86 -2.97
N SER A 106 -19.75 -10.97 -3.34
CA SER A 106 -19.89 -12.15 -2.50
C SER A 106 -18.87 -13.16 -2.99
N LEU A 107 -17.86 -13.45 -2.18
CA LEU A 107 -16.85 -14.46 -2.47
C LEU A 107 -17.30 -15.77 -1.81
N ASP A 108 -18.01 -16.60 -2.54
CA ASP A 108 -18.23 -17.99 -2.16
C ASP A 108 -17.04 -18.81 -2.66
N ILE A 109 -16.08 -19.07 -1.76
CA ILE A 109 -14.94 -19.94 -2.06
C ILE A 109 -15.44 -21.38 -1.95
N ALA A 110 -15.91 -21.95 -3.07
CA ALA A 110 -16.04 -23.39 -3.19
C ALA A 110 -14.64 -23.98 -3.33
N VAL A 111 -14.07 -24.46 -2.22
CA VAL A 111 -12.89 -25.32 -2.26
C VAL A 111 -13.38 -26.69 -2.70
N ASP A 112 -13.42 -26.94 -4.00
CA ASP A 112 -13.63 -28.29 -4.51
C ASP A 112 -12.37 -29.11 -4.23
N ALA A 113 -12.40 -29.81 -3.10
CA ALA A 113 -11.51 -30.90 -2.82
C ALA A 113 -11.85 -32.07 -3.75
N SER A 114 -11.43 -32.01 -5.00
CA SER A 114 -11.29 -33.20 -5.84
C SER A 114 -9.84 -33.69 -5.76
N GLU A 115 -9.51 -34.35 -4.65
CA GLU A 115 -8.48 -35.39 -4.69
C GLU A 115 -9.02 -36.58 -5.51
N GLY A 116 -8.23 -37.07 -6.47
CA GLY A 116 -8.50 -38.32 -7.19
C GLY A 116 -7.80 -38.35 -8.55
N ALA A 117 -6.48 -38.58 -8.59
CA ALA A 117 -5.89 -39.90 -8.83
C ALA A 117 -5.87 -40.33 -10.31
N GLY A 118 -4.67 -40.46 -10.88
CA GLY A 118 -4.47 -41.20 -12.14
C GLY A 118 -3.19 -40.81 -12.88
N GLY A 119 -2.05 -41.36 -12.44
CA GLY A 119 -0.85 -41.34 -13.29
C GLY A 119 -1.14 -42.07 -14.61
N SER A 120 -0.77 -41.47 -15.74
CA SER A 120 -0.79 -42.12 -17.05
C SER A 120 0.39 -41.62 -17.88
N GLU A 121 1.09 -42.58 -18.48
CA GLU A 121 2.27 -42.44 -19.34
C GLU A 121 2.07 -41.44 -20.50
N PRO A 122 3.15 -40.85 -21.05
CA PRO A 122 3.04 -39.92 -22.17
C PRO A 122 2.49 -40.63 -23.41
N PRO A 123 1.39 -40.18 -24.04
CA PRO A 123 0.93 -40.77 -25.28
C PRO A 123 1.83 -40.36 -26.44
N ALA A 124 2.12 -41.35 -27.29
CA ALA A 124 2.81 -41.18 -28.56
C ALA A 124 2.08 -40.16 -29.46
N ALA A 125 2.86 -39.43 -30.24
CA ALA A 125 2.37 -38.52 -31.27
C ALA A 125 1.43 -39.27 -32.25
N ASP A 126 0.34 -38.60 -32.63
CA ASP A 126 -0.66 -39.00 -33.64
C ASP A 126 -1.94 -39.69 -33.14
N ALA A 127 -2.55 -39.21 -32.05
CA ALA A 127 -3.96 -39.46 -31.75
C ALA A 127 -4.84 -38.30 -32.27
N GLU A 128 -5.79 -38.60 -33.16
CA GLU A 128 -6.83 -37.67 -33.60
C GLU A 128 -7.53 -37.05 -32.37
N ARG A 129 -7.51 -35.71 -32.23
CA ARG A 129 -8.24 -34.99 -31.18
C ARG A 129 -9.73 -35.26 -31.32
N GLY A 130 -10.26 -36.18 -30.51
CA GLY A 130 -11.68 -36.52 -30.47
C GLY A 130 -12.56 -35.37 -29.96
N PRO A 131 -13.89 -35.42 -30.20
CA PRO A 131 -14.84 -34.37 -29.81
C PRO A 131 -14.87 -34.08 -28.30
N GLU A 132 -14.61 -35.07 -27.44
CA GLU A 132 -14.52 -34.90 -25.98
C GLU A 132 -13.37 -33.95 -25.59
N THR A 133 -12.21 -34.03 -26.25
CA THR A 133 -11.06 -33.14 -25.98
C THR A 133 -11.29 -31.69 -26.40
N VAL A 134 -12.24 -31.47 -27.32
CA VAL A 134 -12.63 -30.12 -27.74
C VAL A 134 -13.63 -29.55 -26.73
N ASP A 135 -14.59 -30.36 -26.27
CA ASP A 135 -15.59 -29.97 -25.26
C ASP A 135 -14.91 -29.52 -23.96
N ASP A 136 -14.01 -30.36 -23.43
CA ASP A 136 -13.19 -30.07 -22.23
C ASP A 136 -12.39 -28.75 -22.38
N ALA A 137 -11.83 -28.51 -23.58
CA ALA A 137 -11.07 -27.30 -23.84
C ALA A 137 -11.97 -26.05 -23.90
N THR A 138 -13.20 -26.16 -24.40
CA THR A 138 -14.19 -25.07 -24.38
C THR A 138 -14.68 -24.78 -22.97
N GLU A 139 -14.92 -25.80 -22.14
CA GLU A 139 -15.30 -25.63 -20.75
C GLU A 139 -14.20 -24.89 -19.96
N LEU A 140 -12.96 -25.34 -20.07
CA LEU A 140 -11.81 -24.67 -19.43
C LEU A 140 -11.60 -23.24 -19.94
N ALA A 141 -11.87 -22.98 -21.22
CA ALA A 141 -11.79 -21.63 -21.78
C ALA A 141 -12.89 -20.70 -21.22
N ALA A 142 -14.10 -21.22 -21.02
CA ALA A 142 -15.19 -20.47 -20.40
C ALA A 142 -14.89 -20.17 -18.92
N GLU A 143 -14.44 -21.17 -18.16
CA GLU A 143 -14.02 -20.99 -16.76
C GLU A 143 -12.89 -19.95 -16.64
N LEU A 144 -11.90 -19.99 -17.56
CA LEU A 144 -10.82 -19.02 -17.57
C LEU A 144 -11.32 -17.58 -17.82
N ASP A 145 -12.28 -17.37 -18.74
CA ASP A 145 -12.83 -16.03 -18.99
C ASP A 145 -13.60 -15.50 -17.77
N GLU A 146 -14.38 -16.35 -17.10
CA GLU A 146 -15.08 -16.00 -15.86
C GLU A 146 -14.10 -15.58 -14.75
N LEU A 147 -13.03 -16.36 -14.54
CA LEU A 147 -12.00 -16.05 -13.55
C LEU A 147 -11.24 -14.75 -13.89
N GLN A 148 -10.93 -14.53 -15.16
CA GLN A 148 -10.30 -13.28 -15.61
C GLN A 148 -11.23 -12.07 -15.43
N GLN A 149 -12.53 -12.24 -15.63
CA GLN A 149 -13.51 -11.19 -15.34
C GLN A 149 -13.56 -10.86 -13.85
N LEU A 150 -13.62 -11.89 -13.00
CA LEU A 150 -13.60 -11.71 -11.54
C LEU A 150 -12.32 -10.98 -11.08
N GLN A 151 -11.15 -11.34 -11.64
CA GLN A 151 -9.89 -10.66 -11.36
C GLN A 151 -9.94 -9.17 -11.73
N ARG A 152 -10.55 -8.82 -12.88
CA ARG A 152 -10.73 -7.42 -13.31
C ARG A 152 -11.63 -6.65 -12.34
N GLU A 153 -12.73 -7.26 -11.90
CA GLU A 153 -13.66 -6.66 -10.93
C GLU A 153 -13.02 -6.46 -9.55
N LEU A 154 -12.29 -7.46 -9.06
CA LEU A 154 -11.55 -7.36 -7.80
C LEU A 154 -10.50 -6.25 -7.86
N SER A 155 -9.78 -6.13 -9.00
CA SER A 155 -8.81 -5.05 -9.21
C SER A 155 -9.46 -3.66 -9.15
N LEU A 156 -10.69 -3.51 -9.67
CA LEU A 156 -11.46 -2.27 -9.60
C LEU A 156 -11.88 -1.94 -8.16
N ALA A 157 -12.43 -2.92 -7.45
CA ALA A 157 -12.86 -2.78 -6.06
C ALA A 157 -11.68 -2.40 -5.16
N GLN A 158 -10.56 -3.12 -5.27
CA GLN A 158 -9.35 -2.86 -4.49
C GLN A 158 -8.81 -1.45 -4.76
N ARG A 159 -8.80 -0.99 -6.02
CA ARG A 159 -8.37 0.37 -6.38
C ARG A 159 -9.28 1.43 -5.76
N TRP A 160 -10.60 1.22 -5.74
CA TRP A 160 -11.53 2.15 -5.11
C TRP A 160 -11.31 2.23 -3.58
N VAL A 161 -11.18 1.08 -2.91
CA VAL A 161 -10.92 1.03 -1.45
C VAL A 161 -9.62 1.76 -1.11
N HIS A 162 -8.53 1.51 -1.85
CA HIS A 162 -7.27 2.21 -1.62
C HIS A 162 -7.38 3.72 -1.82
N GLY A 163 -8.11 4.18 -2.85
CA GLY A 163 -8.37 5.61 -3.05
C GLY A 163 -9.11 6.20 -1.86
N ARG A 164 -10.14 5.52 -1.35
CA ARG A 164 -10.90 5.99 -0.19
C ARG A 164 -10.06 6.04 1.09
N ILE A 165 -9.19 5.05 1.31
CA ILE A 165 -8.25 5.05 2.44
C ILE A 165 -7.31 6.25 2.36
N ALA A 166 -6.71 6.49 1.20
CA ALA A 166 -5.84 7.64 0.97
C ALA A 166 -6.56 8.97 1.28
N ASP A 167 -7.77 9.17 0.74
CA ASP A 167 -8.55 10.38 0.99
C ASP A 167 -8.86 10.59 2.49
N VAL A 168 -9.13 9.51 3.23
CA VAL A 168 -9.38 9.58 4.68
C VAL A 168 -8.09 9.91 5.44
N GLN A 169 -6.97 9.31 5.05
CA GLN A 169 -5.66 9.58 5.66
C GLN A 169 -5.23 11.04 5.45
N ASP A 170 -5.41 11.56 4.24
CA ASP A 170 -5.07 12.95 3.92
C ASP A 170 -5.93 13.93 4.74
N ARG A 171 -7.24 13.68 4.82
CA ARG A 171 -8.15 14.48 5.68
C ARG A 171 -7.82 14.38 7.16
N LEU A 172 -7.41 13.21 7.62
CA LEU A 172 -7.01 13.00 9.02
C LEU A 172 -5.74 13.79 9.35
N GLN A 173 -4.75 13.77 8.46
CA GLN A 173 -3.52 14.56 8.61
C GLN A 173 -3.79 16.07 8.61
N GLU A 174 -4.67 16.54 7.73
CA GLU A 174 -5.06 17.97 7.69
C GLU A 174 -5.74 18.40 9.00
N THR A 175 -6.64 17.56 9.55
CA THR A 175 -7.34 17.83 10.81
C THR A 175 -6.38 17.85 12.01
N LEU A 176 -5.29 17.06 11.95
CA LEU A 176 -4.34 16.94 13.05
C LEU A 176 -3.24 18.03 13.05
N ASN A 177 -3.31 19.04 12.16
CA ASN A 177 -2.38 20.19 12.03
C ASN A 177 -0.93 19.81 11.62
N GLY A 178 -0.77 19.28 10.41
CA GLY A 178 0.31 19.66 9.46
C GLY A 178 1.78 19.39 9.82
N ASP A 179 2.39 18.46 9.07
CA ASP A 179 3.82 18.20 8.86
C ASP A 179 4.67 17.51 9.97
N GLU A 180 4.41 17.68 11.29
CA GLU A 180 5.17 16.93 12.34
C GLU A 180 4.56 15.57 12.75
N ASP A 181 3.36 15.26 12.22
CA ASP A 181 2.38 14.43 12.94
C ASP A 181 1.77 13.25 12.15
N ARG A 182 2.44 12.72 11.12
CA ARG A 182 2.00 11.44 10.50
C ARG A 182 1.86 10.33 11.54
N LEU A 183 2.77 10.31 12.52
CA LEU A 183 2.71 9.37 13.63
C LEU A 183 1.47 9.58 14.53
N HIS A 184 0.92 10.79 14.65
CA HIS A 184 -0.34 11.00 15.39
C HIS A 184 -1.52 10.37 14.64
N ALA A 185 -1.60 10.55 13.32
CA ALA A 185 -2.63 9.91 12.51
C ALA A 185 -2.52 8.37 12.56
N GLU A 186 -1.30 7.83 12.47
CA GLU A 186 -1.03 6.39 12.59
C GLU A 186 -1.39 5.84 13.97
N VAL A 187 -1.03 6.54 15.05
CA VAL A 187 -1.37 6.15 16.42
C VAL A 187 -2.88 6.17 16.65
N LEU A 188 -3.57 7.22 16.19
CA LEU A 188 -5.02 7.34 16.33
C LEU A 188 -5.74 6.25 15.53
N ALA A 189 -5.29 5.96 14.31
CA ALA A 189 -5.81 4.86 13.49
C ALA A 189 -5.54 3.49 14.12
N ALA A 190 -4.38 3.28 14.75
CA ALA A 190 -4.07 2.04 15.45
C ALA A 190 -5.00 1.81 16.65
N VAL A 191 -5.28 2.85 17.45
CA VAL A 191 -6.25 2.77 18.56
C VAL A 191 -7.65 2.49 18.02
N ALA A 192 -8.08 3.18 16.96
CA ALA A 192 -9.35 2.91 16.28
C ALA A 192 -9.46 1.47 15.75
N GLY A 193 -8.32 0.88 15.34
CA GLY A 193 -8.18 -0.51 14.91
C GLY A 193 -8.10 -1.54 16.05
N GLY A 194 -8.24 -1.11 17.31
CA GLY A 194 -8.26 -1.98 18.50
C GLY A 194 -6.91 -2.14 19.20
N ALA A 195 -5.89 -1.35 18.87
CA ALA A 195 -4.65 -1.32 19.65
C ALA A 195 -4.84 -0.47 20.91
N ASP A 196 -5.29 -1.12 21.97
CA ASP A 196 -5.66 -0.53 23.27
C ASP A 196 -4.47 -0.23 24.20
N THR A 197 -3.33 -0.87 24.03
CA THR A 197 -2.14 -0.65 24.88
C THR A 197 -1.03 0.06 24.12
N THR A 198 -0.22 0.88 24.81
CA THR A 198 0.97 1.51 24.22
C THR A 198 1.88 0.50 23.51
N ALA A 199 1.99 -0.72 24.06
CA ALA A 199 2.78 -1.78 23.44
C ALA A 199 2.14 -2.34 22.16
N ALA A 200 0.81 -2.48 22.11
CA ALA A 200 0.08 -2.87 20.91
C ALA A 200 0.20 -1.79 19.82
N VAL A 201 0.00 -0.52 20.20
CA VAL A 201 0.14 0.62 19.28
C VAL A 201 1.55 0.67 18.70
N SER A 202 2.60 0.58 19.54
CA SER A 202 4.00 0.60 19.09
C SER A 202 4.34 -0.51 18.09
N ARG A 203 3.79 -1.72 18.26
CA ARG A 203 3.94 -2.78 17.27
C ARG A 203 3.19 -2.47 15.99
N SER A 204 1.97 -1.94 16.08
CA SER A 204 1.13 -1.63 14.93
C SER A 204 1.72 -0.52 14.05
N VAL A 205 2.31 0.52 14.65
CA VAL A 205 2.87 1.66 13.92
C VAL A 205 4.39 1.53 13.66
N GLU A 206 4.99 0.40 14.03
CA GLU A 206 6.44 0.14 13.93
C GLU A 206 7.32 1.28 14.50
N ALA A 207 6.87 1.93 15.57
CA ALA A 207 7.55 3.07 16.18
C ALA A 207 8.01 2.76 17.61
N PRO A 208 9.14 3.34 18.07
CA PRO A 208 9.60 3.14 19.44
C PRO A 208 8.57 3.58 20.48
N LYS A 209 8.42 2.78 21.56
CA LYS A 209 7.46 3.07 22.64
C LYS A 209 7.53 4.52 23.18
N PRO A 210 8.71 5.13 23.43
CA PRO A 210 8.75 6.50 23.95
C PRO A 210 8.14 7.53 23.00
N ALA A 211 8.32 7.35 21.69
CA ALA A 211 7.70 8.22 20.69
C ALA A 211 6.18 8.02 20.70
N VAL A 212 5.72 6.77 20.77
CA VAL A 212 4.28 6.43 20.82
C VAL A 212 3.63 6.98 22.09
N GLU A 213 4.29 6.88 23.25
CA GLU A 213 3.79 7.43 24.52
C GLU A 213 3.59 8.94 24.44
N GLN A 214 4.56 9.66 23.88
CA GLN A 214 4.46 11.11 23.68
C GLN A 214 3.26 11.47 22.78
N ARG A 215 3.00 10.67 21.75
CA ARG A 215 1.94 10.88 20.77
C ARG A 215 0.56 10.54 21.33
N LEU A 216 0.45 9.43 22.07
CA LEU A 216 -0.78 9.07 22.79
C LEU A 216 -1.15 10.16 23.80
N ALA A 217 -0.18 10.66 24.57
CA ALA A 217 -0.39 11.78 25.50
C ALA A 217 -0.87 13.05 24.76
N GLY A 218 -0.20 13.45 23.68
CA GLY A 218 -0.60 14.61 22.88
C GLY A 218 -1.99 14.48 22.26
N LEU A 219 -2.39 13.28 21.80
CA LEU A 219 -3.75 13.02 21.32
C LEU A 219 -4.78 13.10 22.44
N ALA A 220 -4.47 12.62 23.64
CA ALA A 220 -5.36 12.71 24.80
C ALA A 220 -5.55 14.15 25.27
N GLU A 221 -4.48 14.94 25.33
CA GLU A 221 -4.55 16.37 25.69
C GLU A 221 -5.40 17.17 24.71
N ARG A 222 -5.41 16.77 23.43
CA ARG A 222 -6.24 17.37 22.37
C ARG A 222 -7.67 16.81 22.35
N GLY A 223 -7.99 15.84 23.20
CA GLY A 223 -9.32 15.23 23.31
C GLY A 223 -9.67 14.21 22.23
N PHE A 224 -8.68 13.64 21.52
CA PHE A 224 -8.92 12.58 20.53
C PHE A 224 -8.90 11.17 21.13
N LEU A 225 -8.24 11.02 22.28
CA LEU A 225 -8.08 9.74 22.98
C LEU A 225 -8.42 9.90 24.46
N GLU A 226 -8.91 8.82 25.05
CA GLU A 226 -9.06 8.68 26.49
C GLU A 226 -8.20 7.52 26.99
N ARG A 227 -7.80 7.61 28.25
CA ARG A 227 -7.07 6.53 28.93
C ARG A 227 -7.85 6.06 30.13
N ASP A 228 -8.21 4.78 30.15
CA ASP A 228 -8.84 4.15 31.31
C ASP A 228 -7.85 4.15 32.50
N GLN A 229 -8.27 4.70 33.63
CA GLN A 229 -7.40 4.85 34.81
C GLN A 229 -7.14 3.52 35.56
N LYS A 230 -7.98 2.50 35.34
CA LYS A 230 -7.90 1.18 35.97
C LYS A 230 -7.13 0.18 35.12
N THR A 231 -7.40 0.13 33.82
CA THR A 231 -6.74 -0.82 32.89
C THR A 231 -5.51 -0.20 32.24
N GLY A 232 -5.44 1.13 32.15
CA GLY A 232 -4.37 1.86 31.48
C GLY A 232 -4.47 1.82 29.96
N GLU A 233 -5.58 1.28 29.43
CA GLU A 233 -5.89 1.14 28.01
C GLU A 233 -6.34 2.46 27.39
N TRP A 234 -6.14 2.58 26.09
CA TRP A 234 -6.48 3.73 25.26
C TRP A 234 -7.70 3.42 24.40
N SER A 235 -8.62 4.37 24.33
CA SER A 235 -9.77 4.35 23.43
C SER A 235 -9.93 5.69 22.72
N LEU A 236 -10.67 5.70 21.62
CA LEU A 236 -11.13 6.96 21.04
C LEU A 236 -12.01 7.69 22.05
N ALA A 237 -11.90 9.02 22.08
CA ALA A 237 -12.83 9.86 22.83
C ALA A 237 -14.21 9.85 22.14
N ASP A 238 -15.28 9.87 22.94
CA ASP A 238 -16.68 9.90 22.47
C ASP A 238 -17.12 11.27 21.93
#